data_AF-A0A2V0NZL4-F1
#
_entry.id   AF-A0A2V0NZL4-F1
#
_cell.length_a   1.000
_cell.length_b   1.000
_cell.length_c   1.000
_cell.angle_alpha   90.00
_cell.angle_beta   90.00
_cell.angle_gamma   90.00
#
_symmetry.space_group_name_H-M   'P 1'
#
loop_
_entity.id
_entity.type
_entity.pdbx_description
1 polymer ?
#
loop_
_entity_poly.entity_id
_entity_poly.type
_entity_poly.pdbx_seq_one_letter_code
_entity_poly.pdbx_strand_id
1 'polypeptide(L)'
;MAAADIEAALLKQLGADGAIADSWDFAAANGWEHGAVVGVIKSLEAAEMLTTKDITHSSYTVRPEAEPYATQGSPEAQVFAAVPPGGISLAALKEAVAGDAGEIGFRQAMQMRWVATDKSSGEPLVVRRVEAVEDAVKEQLKTLLEGGQLPQADLEALCKKRKFLQYSTWKTFGLGTWREADFKAYNFEALGLPYSGGALHPLLKVRTQYRRIFTSMGFEEMPTNNYVESSFWNFDALFQPQQHPARDAHDTFFLTAPATSDGFPEDYLKRVKEVHEHGGYGSAGYGYCWKR
;
A
#
# COMPACT_ATOMS: atom_id res chain seq x y z
N MET A 1 4.72 11.83 10.45
CA MET A 1 6.03 12.19 9.87
C MET A 1 5.95 11.89 8.38
N ALA A 2 6.20 12.87 7.50
CA ALA A 2 5.97 12.67 6.08
C ALA A 2 7.15 11.94 5.44
N ALA A 3 6.89 10.84 4.72
CA ALA A 3 7.90 10.09 3.99
C ALA A 3 8.70 10.97 3.01
N ALA A 4 8.06 12.02 2.46
CA ALA A 4 8.68 13.00 1.58
C ALA A 4 9.83 13.79 2.24
N ASP A 5 9.75 14.08 3.54
CA ASP A 5 10.80 14.83 4.25
C ASP A 5 12.07 13.97 4.40
N ILE A 6 11.88 12.68 4.71
CA ILE A 6 12.96 11.69 4.82
C ILE A 6 13.61 11.48 3.45
N GLU A 7 12.80 11.32 2.40
CA GLU A 7 13.26 11.15 1.01
C GLU A 7 14.12 12.33 0.56
N ALA A 8 13.63 13.57 0.74
CA ALA A 8 14.34 14.78 0.33
C ALA A 8 15.70 14.91 1.04
N ALA A 9 15.75 14.65 2.34
CA ALA A 9 16.98 14.72 3.11
C ALA A 9 18.00 13.64 2.72
N LEU A 10 17.52 12.41 2.51
CA LEU A 10 18.36 11.27 2.12
C LEU A 10 18.97 11.50 0.74
N LEU A 11 18.18 11.95 -0.23
CA LEU A 11 18.68 12.31 -1.57
C LEU A 11 19.61 13.53 -1.53
N LYS A 12 19.33 14.52 -0.68
CA LYS A 12 20.20 15.70 -0.51
C LYS A 12 21.57 15.29 0.04
N GLN A 13 21.62 14.43 1.04
CA GLN A 13 22.88 13.97 1.62
C GLN A 13 23.65 13.06 0.67
N LEU A 14 22.97 12.13 -0.02
CA LEU A 14 23.58 11.34 -1.10
C LEU A 14 24.12 12.22 -2.24
N GLY A 15 23.43 13.30 -2.58
CA GLY A 15 23.86 14.25 -3.60
C GLY A 15 25.10 15.06 -3.21
N ALA A 16 25.29 15.33 -1.92
CA ALA A 16 26.42 16.09 -1.39
C ALA A 16 27.66 15.22 -1.14
N ASP A 17 27.49 14.12 -0.40
CA ASP A 17 28.59 13.29 0.12
C ASP A 17 28.91 12.10 -0.79
N GLY A 18 28.01 11.77 -1.72
CA GLY A 18 28.19 10.70 -2.69
C GLY A 18 27.96 9.27 -2.15
N ALA A 19 27.75 9.13 -0.85
CA ALA A 19 27.37 7.89 -0.18
C ALA A 19 26.83 8.18 1.23
N ILE A 20 26.05 7.26 1.79
CA ILE A 20 25.73 7.22 3.22
C ILE A 20 26.28 5.88 3.75
N ALA A 21 27.15 5.95 4.76
CA ALA A 21 27.83 4.77 5.27
C ALA A 21 26.88 3.77 5.95
N ASP A 22 25.96 4.27 6.79
CA ASP A 22 24.97 3.45 7.51
C ASP A 22 23.64 4.21 7.66
N SER A 23 22.53 3.56 7.30
CA SER A 23 21.18 4.10 7.44
C SER A 23 20.73 4.30 8.89
N TRP A 24 21.32 3.60 9.85
CA TRP A 24 21.06 3.76 11.28
C TRP A 24 21.62 5.08 11.82
N ASP A 25 22.87 5.39 11.49
CA ASP A 25 23.51 6.63 11.90
C ASP A 25 22.82 7.84 11.28
N PHE A 26 22.40 7.72 10.01
CA PHE A 26 21.60 8.73 9.33
C PHE A 26 20.24 8.95 10.03
N ALA A 27 19.53 7.86 10.37
CA ALA A 27 18.26 7.96 11.09
C ALA A 27 18.45 8.63 12.47
N ALA A 28 19.48 8.23 13.21
CA ALA A 28 19.80 8.78 14.52
C ALA A 28 20.17 10.27 14.45
N ALA A 29 20.99 10.69 13.47
CA ALA A 29 21.40 12.08 13.29
C ALA A 29 20.22 13.02 12.98
N ASN A 30 19.18 12.50 12.33
CA ASN A 30 17.96 13.26 12.00
C ASN A 30 16.82 13.06 13.01
N GLY A 31 17.03 12.26 14.06
CA GLY A 31 16.00 11.95 15.06
C GLY A 31 14.82 11.15 14.50
N TRP A 32 15.05 10.33 13.48
CA TRP A 32 14.02 9.53 12.80
C TRP A 32 14.02 8.07 13.25
N GLU A 33 12.84 7.48 13.21
CA GLU A 33 12.69 6.04 13.38
C GLU A 33 13.34 5.31 12.20
N HIS A 34 14.23 4.36 12.48
CA HIS A 34 14.94 3.59 11.45
C HIS A 34 13.99 2.88 10.48
N GLY A 35 12.87 2.34 10.97
CA GLY A 35 11.86 1.68 10.14
C GLY A 35 11.28 2.58 9.04
N ALA A 36 11.04 3.86 9.34
CA ALA A 36 10.55 4.83 8.37
C ALA A 36 11.60 5.14 7.29
N VAL A 37 12.87 5.27 7.69
CA VAL A 37 14.00 5.48 6.77
C VAL A 37 14.19 4.27 5.85
N VAL A 38 14.10 3.05 6.39
CA VAL A 38 14.17 1.81 5.60
C VAL A 38 13.04 1.73 4.57
N GLY A 39 11.82 2.14 4.93
CA GLY A 39 10.70 2.20 4.00
C GLY A 39 10.98 3.09 2.78
N VAL A 40 11.55 4.27 3.02
CA VAL A 40 11.94 5.21 1.95
C VAL A 40 13.10 4.66 1.11
N ILE A 41 14.12 4.08 1.75
CA ILE A 41 15.25 3.44 1.05
C ILE A 41 14.73 2.36 0.09
N LYS A 42 13.82 1.49 0.53
CA LYS A 42 13.24 0.44 -0.31
C LYS A 42 12.39 0.98 -1.45
N SER A 43 11.69 2.08 -1.23
CA SER A 43 10.96 2.78 -2.30
C SER A 43 11.90 3.35 -3.36
N LEU A 44 13.00 3.99 -2.95
CA LEU A 44 14.00 4.56 -3.86
C LEU A 44 14.81 3.49 -4.58
N GLU A 45 15.09 2.35 -3.93
CA GLU A 45 15.71 1.18 -4.56
C GLU A 45 14.78 0.58 -5.63
N ALA A 46 13.49 0.44 -5.34
CA ALA A 46 12.50 -0.05 -6.31
C ALA A 46 12.29 0.90 -7.50
N ALA A 47 12.48 2.20 -7.28
CA ALA A 47 12.49 3.22 -8.33
C ALA A 47 13.82 3.29 -9.11
N GLU A 48 14.78 2.40 -8.81
CA GLU A 48 16.12 2.39 -9.40
C GLU A 48 16.80 3.78 -9.26
N MET A 49 16.77 4.39 -8.07
CA MET A 49 17.37 5.71 -7.82
C MET A 49 18.65 5.65 -6.97
N LEU A 50 18.87 4.55 -6.25
CA LEU A 50 20.04 4.35 -5.39
C LEU A 50 20.44 2.88 -5.34
N THR A 51 21.66 2.61 -4.90
CA THR A 51 22.15 1.25 -4.63
C THR A 51 22.27 1.03 -3.12
N THR A 52 21.92 -0.16 -2.64
CA THR A 52 22.03 -0.51 -1.22
C THR A 52 23.04 -1.64 -1.01
N LYS A 53 23.74 -1.60 0.14
CA LYS A 53 24.56 -2.69 0.65
C LYS A 53 24.07 -3.06 2.05
N ASP A 54 23.66 -4.32 2.21
CA ASP A 54 23.21 -4.86 3.50
C ASP A 54 24.36 -4.87 4.51
N ILE A 55 24.14 -4.25 5.68
CA ILE A 55 25.00 -4.31 6.85
C ILE A 55 24.20 -5.02 7.95
N THR A 56 24.76 -6.09 8.53
CA THR A 56 24.08 -6.84 9.60
C THR A 56 24.70 -6.50 10.93
N HIS A 57 23.87 -5.99 11.84
CA HIS A 57 24.23 -5.70 13.22
C HIS A 57 23.64 -6.76 14.14
N SER A 58 24.35 -7.03 15.24
CA SER A 58 23.90 -7.97 16.25
C SER A 58 24.27 -7.47 17.64
N SER A 59 23.33 -7.53 18.58
CA SER A 59 23.59 -7.23 19.98
C SER A 59 22.95 -8.26 20.91
N TYR A 60 23.53 -8.41 22.09
CA TYR A 60 22.94 -9.17 23.18
C TYR A 60 22.40 -8.20 24.22
N THR A 61 21.11 -8.30 24.52
CA THR A 61 20.46 -7.53 25.58
C THR A 61 20.07 -8.47 26.71
N VAL A 62 20.32 -8.08 27.96
CA VAL A 62 19.88 -8.84 29.13
C VAL A 62 18.35 -8.83 29.17
N ARG A 63 17.73 -10.01 29.36
CA ARG A 63 16.27 -10.10 29.49
C ARG A 63 15.82 -9.60 30.87
N PRO A 64 14.63 -9.00 30.98
CA PRO A 64 14.08 -8.56 32.26
C PRO A 64 14.00 -9.68 33.31
N GLU A 65 13.71 -10.92 32.87
CA GLU A 65 13.66 -12.11 33.73
C GLU A 65 15.03 -12.50 34.32
N ALA A 66 16.12 -12.10 33.67
CA ALA A 66 17.49 -12.44 34.09
C ALA A 66 18.14 -11.36 34.98
N GLU A 67 17.60 -10.14 35.00
CA GLU A 67 18.04 -9.05 35.88
C GLU A 67 18.07 -9.44 37.37
N PRO A 68 17.05 -10.11 37.96
CA PRO A 68 17.08 -10.48 39.37
C PRO A 68 18.19 -11.49 39.70
N TYR A 69 18.63 -12.32 38.74
CA TYR A 69 19.71 -13.29 38.96
C TYR A 69 21.08 -12.63 39.15
N ALA A 70 21.27 -11.40 38.69
CA ALA A 70 22.49 -10.65 38.95
C ALA A 70 22.64 -10.26 40.44
N THR A 71 21.53 -10.13 41.17
CA THR A 71 21.53 -9.77 42.60
C THR A 71 21.32 -10.98 43.51
N GLN A 72 20.34 -11.82 43.18
CA GLN A 72 19.91 -12.98 43.96
C GLN A 72 20.75 -14.25 43.72
N GLY A 73 21.58 -14.25 42.67
CA GLY A 73 22.34 -15.42 42.23
C GLY A 73 21.62 -16.22 41.15
N SER A 74 22.39 -17.01 40.40
CA SER A 74 21.86 -17.86 39.32
C SER A 74 20.92 -18.94 39.84
N PRO A 75 19.98 -19.45 39.02
CA PRO A 75 19.02 -20.47 39.44
C PRO A 75 19.67 -21.72 40.07
N GLU A 76 20.80 -22.18 39.53
CA GLU A 76 21.55 -23.31 40.08
C GLU A 76 22.24 -22.99 41.42
N ALA A 77 22.69 -21.75 41.63
CA ALA A 77 23.25 -21.30 42.90
C ALA A 77 22.16 -21.15 43.97
N GLN A 78 20.97 -20.68 43.59
CA GLN A 78 19.78 -20.65 44.46
C GLN A 78 19.37 -22.06 44.89
N VAL A 79 19.35 -23.02 43.97
CA VAL A 79 19.07 -24.43 44.28
C VAL A 79 20.14 -25.04 45.19
N PHE A 80 21.43 -24.78 44.93
CA PHE A 80 22.50 -25.24 45.81
C PHE A 80 22.37 -24.66 47.23
N ALA A 81 22.08 -23.36 47.36
CA ALA A 81 21.86 -22.69 48.64
C ALA A 81 20.68 -23.27 49.42
N ALA A 82 19.60 -23.67 48.73
CA ALA A 82 18.40 -24.26 49.32
C ALA A 82 18.58 -25.72 49.82
N VAL A 83 19.59 -26.46 49.36
CA VAL A 83 19.84 -27.85 49.80
C VAL A 83 20.68 -27.85 51.09
N PRO A 84 20.17 -28.26 52.27
CA PRO A 84 20.97 -28.38 53.48
C PRO A 84 21.94 -29.59 53.42
N PRO A 85 22.97 -29.66 54.28
CA PRO A 85 23.95 -30.76 54.26
C PRO A 85 23.35 -32.16 54.51
N GLY A 86 22.17 -32.23 55.14
CA GLY A 86 21.40 -33.47 55.32
C GLY A 86 20.53 -33.88 54.14
N GLY A 87 20.56 -33.12 53.03
CA GLY A 87 19.71 -33.31 51.87
C GLY A 87 18.29 -32.75 52.03
N ILE A 88 17.61 -32.54 50.91
CA ILE A 88 16.22 -32.07 50.86
C ILE A 88 15.41 -32.96 49.92
N SER A 89 14.14 -33.19 50.24
CA SER A 89 13.23 -33.91 49.34
C SER A 89 12.88 -33.05 48.13
N LEU A 90 12.55 -33.68 47.00
CA LEU A 90 12.14 -32.96 45.78
C LEU A 90 10.91 -32.06 46.00
N ALA A 91 10.00 -32.45 46.90
CA ALA A 91 8.83 -31.64 47.24
C ALA A 91 9.21 -30.36 48.00
N ALA A 92 10.08 -30.48 49.01
CA ALA A 92 10.55 -29.33 49.79
C ALA A 92 11.49 -28.42 48.97
N LEU A 93 12.24 -28.95 48.00
CA LEU A 93 13.04 -28.14 47.09
C LEU A 93 12.18 -27.26 46.17
N LYS A 94 11.05 -27.79 45.68
CA LYS A 94 10.08 -27.04 44.86
C LYS A 94 9.38 -25.93 45.66
N GLU A 95 9.25 -26.10 46.96
CA GLU A 95 8.68 -25.09 47.86
C GLU A 95 9.70 -24.00 48.23
N ALA A 96 10.98 -24.37 48.39
CA ALA A 96 12.07 -23.45 48.73
C ALA A 96 12.51 -22.55 47.57
N VAL A 97 12.49 -23.08 46.33
CA VAL A 97 12.80 -22.32 45.11
C VAL A 97 11.60 -22.43 44.17
N ALA A 98 10.68 -21.48 44.28
CA ALA A 98 9.42 -21.49 43.56
C ALA A 98 9.59 -21.20 42.06
N GLY A 99 8.77 -21.86 41.24
CA GLY A 99 8.64 -21.60 39.80
C GLY A 99 9.74 -22.19 38.93
N ASP A 100 9.89 -21.63 37.72
CA ASP A 100 10.79 -22.13 36.67
C ASP A 100 12.27 -22.13 37.09
N ALA A 101 12.66 -21.26 38.02
CA ALA A 101 14.01 -21.19 38.56
C ALA A 101 14.41 -22.48 39.31
N GLY A 102 13.48 -23.12 40.02
CA GLY A 102 13.74 -24.35 40.77
C GLY A 102 14.00 -25.56 39.87
N GLU A 103 13.19 -25.74 38.82
CA GLU A 103 13.35 -26.88 37.89
C GLU A 103 14.54 -26.69 36.94
N ILE A 104 14.74 -25.47 36.43
CA ILE A 104 15.88 -25.13 35.55
C ILE A 104 17.19 -25.16 36.35
N GLY A 105 17.20 -24.60 37.56
CA GLY A 105 18.34 -24.58 38.46
C GLY A 105 18.76 -25.98 38.91
N PHE A 106 17.80 -26.86 39.25
CA PHE A 106 18.09 -28.24 39.64
C PHE A 106 18.76 -29.03 38.51
N ARG A 107 18.25 -28.90 37.28
CA ARG A 107 18.84 -29.57 36.11
C ARG A 107 20.26 -29.08 35.82
N GLN A 108 20.51 -27.77 35.92
CA GLN A 108 21.85 -27.19 35.73
C GLN A 108 22.82 -27.58 36.85
N ALA A 109 22.39 -27.55 38.11
CA ALA A 109 23.20 -27.96 39.25
C ALA A 109 23.62 -29.44 39.16
N MET A 110 22.73 -30.32 38.66
CA MET A 110 23.06 -31.72 38.37
C MET A 110 24.10 -31.85 37.25
N GLN A 111 23.97 -31.05 36.17
CA GLN A 111 24.90 -31.07 35.03
C GLN A 111 26.29 -30.56 35.41
N MET A 112 26.37 -29.55 36.28
CA MET A 112 27.62 -29.02 36.84
C MET A 112 28.18 -29.85 38.00
N ARG A 113 27.50 -30.95 38.38
CA ARG A 113 27.86 -31.85 39.48
C ARG A 113 27.90 -31.19 40.86
N TRP A 114 27.10 -30.14 41.09
CA TRP A 114 27.00 -29.46 42.38
C TRP A 114 26.09 -30.22 43.36
N VAL A 115 25.06 -30.88 42.84
CA VAL A 115 24.11 -31.70 43.59
C VAL A 115 24.02 -33.10 43.00
N ALA A 116 23.57 -34.08 43.79
CA ALA A 116 23.32 -35.46 43.38
C ALA A 116 22.01 -35.96 43.97
N THR A 117 21.38 -36.93 43.31
CA THR A 117 20.19 -37.61 43.86
C THR A 117 20.60 -38.90 44.55
N ASP A 118 20.32 -39.02 45.83
CA ASP A 118 20.47 -40.26 46.58
C ASP A 118 19.12 -41.02 46.60
N LYS A 119 19.16 -42.32 46.31
CA LYS A 119 18.00 -43.22 46.20
C LYS A 119 18.01 -44.33 47.25
N SER A 120 18.90 -44.23 48.25
CA SER A 120 19.10 -45.26 49.27
C SER A 120 18.04 -45.22 50.39
N SER A 121 17.46 -44.05 50.66
CA SER A 121 16.22 -43.90 51.42
C SER A 121 15.03 -43.97 50.46
N GLY A 122 13.92 -44.61 50.85
CA GLY A 122 12.72 -44.80 49.99
C GLY A 122 12.13 -43.53 49.34
N GLU A 123 12.53 -42.33 49.77
CA GLU A 123 12.27 -41.07 49.07
C GLU A 123 13.57 -40.52 48.42
N PRO A 124 13.54 -40.08 47.15
CA PRO A 124 14.71 -39.53 46.47
C PRO A 124 15.10 -38.17 47.08
N LEU A 125 16.29 -38.12 47.70
CA LEU A 125 16.84 -36.92 48.32
C LEU A 125 17.86 -36.27 47.39
N VAL A 126 17.86 -34.93 47.36
CA VAL A 126 18.89 -34.13 46.69
C VAL A 126 19.95 -33.77 47.72
N VAL A 127 21.19 -34.20 47.51
CA VAL A 127 22.33 -33.95 48.39
C VAL A 127 23.39 -33.09 47.70
N ARG A 128 24.10 -32.26 48.47
CA ARG A 128 25.24 -31.48 47.96
C ARG A 128 26.43 -32.40 47.70
N ARG A 129 27.12 -32.19 46.57
CA ARG A 129 28.33 -32.93 46.20
C ARG A 129 29.62 -32.12 46.44
N VAL A 130 29.48 -30.81 46.59
CA VAL A 130 30.57 -29.86 46.80
C VAL A 130 30.22 -28.99 48.00
N GLU A 131 31.22 -28.58 48.80
CA GLU A 131 31.01 -27.73 49.99
C GLU A 131 30.76 -26.25 49.66
N ALA A 132 31.37 -25.76 48.56
CA ALA A 132 31.25 -24.39 48.09
C ALA A 132 31.16 -24.33 46.56
N VAL A 133 30.48 -23.32 46.05
CA VAL A 133 30.23 -23.12 44.62
C VAL A 133 30.49 -21.65 44.26
N GLU A 134 31.14 -21.42 43.13
CA GLU A 134 31.32 -20.08 42.57
C GLU A 134 30.23 -19.80 41.52
N ASP A 135 29.49 -18.71 41.71
CA ASP A 135 28.42 -18.29 40.81
C ASP A 135 28.96 -17.40 39.68
N ALA A 136 29.69 -18.02 38.75
CA ALA A 136 30.27 -17.33 37.59
C ALA A 136 29.21 -16.59 36.75
N VAL A 137 27.96 -17.07 36.77
CA VAL A 137 26.87 -16.57 35.93
C VAL A 137 26.30 -15.28 36.50
N LYS A 138 26.21 -15.19 37.83
CA LYS A 138 25.90 -13.94 38.51
C LYS A 138 26.90 -12.84 38.18
N GLU A 139 28.20 -13.14 38.26
CA GLU A 139 29.26 -12.17 37.94
C GLU A 139 29.23 -11.77 36.45
N GLN A 140 28.96 -12.71 35.55
CA GLN A 140 28.76 -12.43 34.13
C GLN A 140 27.55 -11.50 33.88
N LEU A 141 26.39 -11.77 34.49
CA LEU A 141 25.21 -10.92 34.35
C LEU A 141 25.43 -9.52 34.94
N LYS A 142 26.10 -9.44 36.09
CA LYS A 142 26.46 -8.16 36.71
C LYS A 142 27.40 -7.35 35.81
N THR A 143 28.41 -8.00 35.24
CA THR A 143 29.33 -7.36 34.28
C THR A 143 28.57 -6.81 33.07
N LEU A 144 27.59 -7.54 32.54
CA LEU A 144 26.77 -7.07 31.42
C LEU A 144 25.86 -5.89 31.78
N LEU A 145 25.29 -5.87 32.99
CA LEU A 145 24.47 -4.76 33.47
C LEU A 145 25.29 -3.48 33.74
N GLU A 146 26.56 -3.64 34.14
CA GLU A 146 27.52 -2.54 34.33
C GLU A 146 28.15 -2.06 33.01
N GLY A 147 27.78 -2.66 31.87
CA GLY A 147 28.28 -2.29 30.54
C GLY A 147 29.64 -2.89 30.17
N GLY A 148 30.11 -3.90 30.91
CA GLY A 148 31.33 -4.64 30.62
C GLY A 148 31.18 -5.61 29.44
N GLN A 149 32.31 -5.97 28.82
CA GLN A 149 32.36 -6.92 27.71
C GLN A 149 32.66 -8.33 28.23
N LEU A 150 31.95 -9.32 27.69
CA LEU A 150 32.22 -10.74 27.92
C LEU A 150 32.72 -11.42 26.64
N PRO A 151 33.48 -12.53 26.76
CA PRO A 151 33.83 -13.37 25.62
C PRO A 151 32.60 -13.88 24.86
N GLN A 152 32.72 -14.00 23.53
CA GLN A 152 31.64 -14.50 22.66
C GLN A 152 31.08 -15.86 23.11
N ALA A 153 31.94 -16.76 23.60
CA ALA A 153 31.53 -18.08 24.07
C ALA A 153 30.60 -18.01 25.28
N ASP A 154 30.81 -17.04 26.18
CA ASP A 154 30.00 -16.84 27.37
C ASP A 154 28.65 -16.20 27.01
N LEU A 155 28.65 -15.21 26.11
CA LEU A 155 27.43 -14.61 25.56
C LEU A 155 26.54 -15.66 24.86
N GLU A 156 27.14 -16.54 24.05
CA GLU A 156 26.42 -17.63 23.42
C GLU A 156 25.88 -18.65 24.43
N ALA A 157 26.61 -18.95 25.49
CA ALA A 157 26.15 -19.85 26.54
C ALA A 157 24.96 -19.25 27.31
N LEU A 158 25.05 -17.98 27.71
CA LEU A 158 23.97 -17.26 28.40
C LEU A 158 22.73 -17.11 27.51
N CYS A 159 22.91 -16.90 26.20
CA CYS A 159 21.82 -16.80 25.23
C CYS A 159 21.19 -18.16 24.90
N LYS A 160 21.98 -19.14 24.42
CA LYS A 160 21.46 -20.41 23.86
C LYS A 160 21.09 -21.44 24.94
N LYS A 161 21.90 -21.56 26.00
CA LYS A 161 21.70 -22.61 27.03
C LYS A 161 20.75 -22.16 28.12
N ARG A 162 20.77 -20.87 28.47
CA ARG A 162 20.07 -20.34 29.65
C ARG A 162 18.98 -19.33 29.34
N LYS A 163 18.90 -18.83 28.09
CA LYS A 163 17.93 -17.83 27.64
C LYS A 163 17.93 -16.54 28.45
N PHE A 164 19.03 -16.20 29.11
CA PHE A 164 19.15 -14.97 29.91
C PHE A 164 19.42 -13.73 29.07
N LEU A 165 19.99 -13.94 27.89
CA LEU A 165 20.19 -12.88 26.89
C LEU A 165 19.16 -13.04 25.77
N GLN A 166 18.76 -11.90 25.22
CA GLN A 166 18.08 -11.81 23.94
C GLN A 166 19.08 -11.38 22.90
N TYR A 167 19.34 -12.25 21.92
CA TYR A 167 20.08 -11.92 20.73
C TYR A 167 19.13 -11.24 19.75
N SER A 168 19.41 -9.98 19.41
CA SER A 168 18.71 -9.24 18.38
C SER A 168 19.64 -9.01 17.19
N THR A 169 19.11 -9.21 16.00
CA THR A 169 19.77 -8.85 14.74
C THR A 169 18.92 -7.82 14.04
N TRP A 170 19.53 -6.74 13.60
CA TRP A 170 18.88 -5.79 12.71
C TRP A 170 19.78 -5.53 11.52
N LYS A 171 19.14 -5.15 10.41
CA LYS A 171 19.83 -4.84 9.17
C LYS A 171 19.81 -3.34 8.97
N THR A 172 20.93 -2.80 8.58
CA THR A 172 21.06 -1.43 8.11
C THR A 172 21.59 -1.45 6.69
N PHE A 173 21.61 -0.29 6.03
CA PHE A 173 21.94 -0.18 4.61
C PHE A 173 22.99 0.90 4.43
N GLY A 174 24.12 0.53 3.83
CA GLY A 174 25.01 1.49 3.19
C GLY A 174 24.43 1.89 1.84
N LEU A 175 24.37 3.18 1.55
CA LEU A 175 23.75 3.72 0.34
C LEU A 175 24.83 4.29 -0.58
N GLY A 176 24.86 3.81 -1.83
CA GLY A 176 25.73 4.31 -2.88
C GLY A 176 25.03 5.33 -3.79
N THR A 177 25.81 6.14 -4.50
CA THR A 177 25.26 7.08 -5.49
C THR A 177 24.72 6.40 -6.73
N TRP A 178 23.79 7.09 -7.41
CA TRP A 178 23.37 6.82 -8.78
C TRP A 178 24.52 6.79 -9.80
N ARG A 179 25.69 7.36 -9.47
CA ARG A 179 26.87 7.43 -10.35
C ARG A 179 27.56 6.07 -10.53
N GLU A 180 27.48 5.21 -9.52
CA GLU A 180 28.05 3.86 -9.54
C GLU A 180 26.99 2.78 -9.81
N ALA A 181 25.73 3.20 -9.99
CA ALA A 181 24.60 2.32 -10.26
C ALA A 181 24.51 2.00 -11.75
N ASP A 182 24.37 0.71 -12.08
CA ASP A 182 24.10 0.25 -13.44
C ASP A 182 22.58 0.24 -13.66
N PHE A 183 22.05 1.29 -14.29
CA PHE A 183 20.62 1.40 -14.58
C PHE A 183 20.28 0.67 -15.88
N LYS A 184 19.17 -0.06 -15.85
CA LYS A 184 18.66 -0.69 -17.07
C LYS A 184 18.29 0.40 -18.08
N ALA A 185 18.87 0.33 -19.27
CA ALA A 185 18.54 1.26 -20.34
C ALA A 185 17.03 1.23 -20.65
N TYR A 186 16.40 2.40 -20.62
CA TYR A 186 14.97 2.53 -20.93
C TYR A 186 14.75 2.21 -22.42
N ASN A 187 13.78 1.33 -22.70
CA ASN A 187 13.47 0.97 -24.08
C ASN A 187 12.58 2.04 -24.73
N PHE A 188 13.20 2.96 -25.49
CA PHE A 188 12.50 4.01 -26.24
C PHE A 188 11.76 3.50 -27.48
N GLU A 189 11.93 2.24 -27.88
CA GLU A 189 11.20 1.63 -29.00
C GLU A 189 9.83 1.07 -28.57
N ALA A 190 9.60 0.93 -27.28
CA ALA A 190 8.33 0.45 -26.76
C ALA A 190 7.27 1.56 -26.70
N LEU A 191 6.02 1.21 -26.96
CA LEU A 191 4.89 2.09 -26.67
C LEU A 191 4.80 2.30 -25.15
N GLY A 192 4.70 3.56 -24.73
CA GLY A 192 4.45 3.90 -23.34
C GLY A 192 3.07 3.42 -22.86
N LEU A 193 2.81 3.61 -21.57
CA LEU A 193 1.50 3.29 -21.01
C LEU A 193 0.42 4.18 -21.63
N PRO A 194 -0.71 3.60 -22.11
CA PRO A 194 -1.77 4.39 -22.70
C PRO A 194 -2.38 5.32 -21.65
N TYR A 195 -2.53 6.59 -22.01
CA TYR A 195 -3.13 7.58 -21.13
C TYR A 195 -4.64 7.36 -21.01
N SER A 196 -5.12 7.30 -19.76
CA SER A 196 -6.54 7.24 -19.42
C SER A 196 -7.13 8.65 -19.42
N GLY A 197 -7.76 9.04 -20.53
CA GLY A 197 -8.45 10.33 -20.67
C GLY A 197 -9.85 10.19 -21.24
N GLY A 198 -10.70 11.20 -21.04
CA GLY A 198 -12.03 11.23 -21.63
C GLY A 198 -11.98 11.33 -23.16
N ALA A 199 -12.91 10.67 -23.85
CA ALA A 199 -13.01 10.70 -25.32
C ALA A 199 -14.32 11.35 -25.78
N LEU A 200 -14.22 12.24 -26.78
CA LEU A 200 -15.40 12.77 -27.48
C LEU A 200 -15.81 11.82 -28.61
N HIS A 201 -17.13 11.61 -28.75
CA HIS A 201 -17.68 10.79 -29.83
C HIS A 201 -17.26 11.34 -31.22
N PRO A 202 -16.72 10.50 -32.13
CA PRO A 202 -16.21 10.95 -33.42
C PRO A 202 -17.20 11.79 -34.24
N LEU A 203 -18.47 11.36 -34.31
CA LEU A 203 -19.53 12.11 -34.99
C LEU A 203 -19.72 13.54 -34.46
N LEU A 204 -19.58 13.74 -33.14
CA LEU A 204 -19.75 15.05 -32.52
C LEU A 204 -18.53 15.95 -32.76
N LYS A 205 -17.33 15.36 -32.90
CA LYS A 205 -16.12 16.10 -33.35
C LYS A 205 -16.35 16.65 -34.75
N VAL A 206 -16.85 15.82 -35.66
CA VAL A 206 -17.17 16.21 -37.03
C VAL A 206 -18.28 17.26 -37.05
N ARG A 207 -19.38 17.06 -36.31
CA ARG A 207 -20.46 18.07 -36.17
C ARG A 207 -19.91 19.43 -35.73
N THR A 208 -18.98 19.44 -34.77
CA THR A 208 -18.35 20.67 -34.27
C THR A 208 -17.53 21.36 -35.36
N GLN A 209 -16.83 20.58 -36.19
CA GLN A 209 -16.08 21.10 -37.34
C GLN A 209 -17.02 21.73 -38.38
N TYR A 210 -18.11 21.05 -38.76
CA TYR A 210 -19.10 21.61 -39.68
C TYR A 210 -19.71 22.90 -39.14
N ARG A 211 -20.10 22.92 -37.86
CA ARG A 211 -20.62 24.14 -37.22
C ARG A 211 -19.64 25.30 -37.33
N ARG A 212 -18.34 25.05 -37.07
CA ARG A 212 -17.29 26.06 -37.21
C ARG A 212 -17.18 26.60 -38.63
N ILE A 213 -17.22 25.72 -39.64
CA ILE A 213 -17.17 26.13 -41.06
C ILE A 213 -18.31 27.10 -41.37
N PHE A 214 -19.56 26.73 -41.07
CA PHE A 214 -20.71 27.61 -41.32
C PHE A 214 -20.60 28.95 -40.58
N THR A 215 -20.24 28.94 -39.29
CA THR A 215 -20.06 30.18 -38.53
C THR A 215 -18.92 31.06 -39.08
N SER A 216 -17.85 30.46 -39.60
CA SER A 216 -16.74 31.21 -40.23
C SER A 216 -17.11 31.85 -41.57
N MET A 217 -18.10 31.29 -42.26
CA MET A 217 -18.68 31.86 -43.47
C MET A 217 -19.73 32.94 -43.17
N GLY A 218 -20.00 33.23 -41.89
CA GLY A 218 -20.97 34.23 -41.45
C GLY A 218 -22.41 33.72 -41.36
N PHE A 219 -22.65 32.41 -41.42
CA PHE A 219 -23.98 31.84 -41.20
C PHE A 219 -24.32 31.80 -39.71
N GLU A 220 -25.60 31.99 -39.39
CA GLU A 220 -26.17 31.84 -38.05
C GLU A 220 -26.86 30.46 -37.92
N GLU A 221 -26.69 29.80 -36.77
CA GLU A 221 -27.27 28.48 -36.51
C GLU A 221 -28.77 28.61 -36.20
N MET A 222 -29.62 28.04 -37.06
CA MET A 222 -31.06 28.02 -36.85
C MET A 222 -31.45 26.97 -35.79
N PRO A 223 -32.41 27.26 -34.89
CA PRO A 223 -32.85 26.31 -33.88
C PRO A 223 -33.61 25.13 -34.52
N THR A 224 -33.26 23.91 -34.14
CA THR A 224 -33.89 22.66 -34.60
C THR A 224 -34.33 21.80 -33.41
N ASN A 225 -34.85 22.42 -32.35
CA ASN A 225 -35.25 21.77 -31.09
C ASN A 225 -36.62 21.09 -31.19
N ASN A 226 -36.87 20.41 -32.29
CA ASN A 226 -38.13 19.81 -32.71
C ASN A 226 -37.84 18.53 -33.52
N TYR A 227 -37.95 17.37 -32.89
CA TYR A 227 -37.87 16.10 -33.62
C TYR A 227 -39.18 15.71 -34.29
N VAL A 228 -40.29 16.15 -33.71
CA VAL A 228 -41.63 15.98 -34.27
C VAL A 228 -41.95 17.24 -35.06
N GLU A 229 -42.23 17.06 -36.34
CA GLU A 229 -42.71 18.11 -37.21
C GLU A 229 -44.09 17.81 -37.78
N SER A 230 -44.85 18.87 -38.02
CA SER A 230 -46.12 18.76 -38.71
C SER A 230 -45.90 18.41 -40.18
N SER A 231 -46.83 17.65 -40.78
CA SER A 231 -46.78 17.38 -42.22
C SER A 231 -46.82 18.65 -43.07
N PHE A 232 -47.46 19.71 -42.54
CA PHE A 232 -47.47 21.01 -43.18
C PHE A 232 -46.07 21.60 -43.33
N TRP A 233 -45.29 21.74 -42.24
CA TRP A 233 -43.93 22.31 -42.31
C TRP A 233 -42.93 21.40 -43.02
N ASN A 234 -43.04 20.08 -42.82
CA ASN A 234 -42.08 19.12 -43.40
C ASN A 234 -42.28 18.89 -44.90
N PHE A 235 -43.50 19.11 -45.44
CA PHE A 235 -43.83 18.83 -46.84
C PHE A 235 -44.53 19.98 -47.56
N ASP A 236 -45.73 20.37 -47.10
CA ASP A 236 -46.59 21.31 -47.84
C ASP A 236 -45.94 22.71 -47.95
N ALA A 237 -45.29 23.19 -46.88
CA ALA A 237 -44.60 24.48 -46.87
C ALA A 237 -43.37 24.54 -47.78
N LEU A 238 -42.78 23.39 -48.11
CA LEU A 238 -41.67 23.25 -49.06
C LEU A 238 -42.15 23.01 -50.50
N PHE A 239 -43.45 23.19 -50.74
CA PHE A 239 -44.12 22.99 -52.02
C PHE A 239 -44.06 21.54 -52.53
N GLN A 240 -43.97 20.55 -51.65
CA GLN A 240 -44.04 19.13 -52.02
C GLN A 240 -45.50 18.66 -52.03
N PRO A 241 -46.00 18.00 -53.11
CA PRO A 241 -47.41 17.65 -53.23
C PRO A 241 -47.84 16.57 -52.22
N GLN A 242 -49.13 16.54 -51.86
CA GLN A 242 -49.65 15.64 -50.83
C GLN A 242 -49.63 14.16 -51.22
N GLN A 243 -49.74 13.86 -52.51
CA GLN A 243 -49.66 12.51 -53.07
C GLN A 243 -48.23 12.03 -53.31
N HIS A 244 -47.21 12.75 -52.82
CA HIS A 244 -45.82 12.40 -53.05
C HIS A 244 -45.44 11.13 -52.26
N PRO A 245 -44.78 10.12 -52.88
CA PRO A 245 -44.49 8.83 -52.25
C PRO A 245 -43.67 8.94 -50.96
N ALA A 246 -42.78 9.93 -50.86
CA ALA A 246 -42.04 10.19 -49.60
C ALA A 246 -42.93 10.49 -48.37
N ARG A 247 -44.23 10.75 -48.55
CA ARG A 247 -45.22 10.91 -47.46
C ARG A 247 -45.91 9.60 -47.07
N ASP A 248 -45.55 8.48 -47.69
CA ASP A 248 -46.08 7.18 -47.31
C ASP A 248 -45.46 6.68 -46.01
N ALA A 249 -46.19 5.82 -45.31
CA ALA A 249 -45.78 5.26 -44.02
C ALA A 249 -44.51 4.39 -44.08
N HIS A 250 -44.09 3.98 -45.28
CA HIS A 250 -42.84 3.25 -45.50
C HIS A 250 -41.60 4.16 -45.48
N ASP A 251 -41.76 5.44 -45.84
CA ASP A 251 -40.66 6.41 -45.97
C ASP A 251 -40.61 7.38 -44.79
N THR A 252 -41.76 7.73 -44.21
CA THR A 252 -41.87 8.69 -43.10
C THR A 252 -42.56 8.09 -41.89
N PHE A 253 -41.96 8.28 -40.71
CA PHE A 253 -42.58 7.89 -39.45
C PHE A 253 -43.65 8.89 -39.03
N PHE A 254 -44.92 8.47 -39.11
CA PHE A 254 -46.05 9.24 -38.58
C PHE A 254 -46.34 8.86 -37.12
N LEU A 255 -46.84 9.84 -36.35
CA LEU A 255 -47.16 9.65 -34.94
C LEU A 255 -48.58 9.14 -34.75
N THR A 256 -48.75 8.24 -33.79
CA THR A 256 -50.07 7.87 -33.27
C THR A 256 -50.57 8.88 -32.23
N ALA A 257 -49.66 9.46 -31.44
CA ALA A 257 -49.98 10.47 -30.44
C ALA A 257 -48.77 11.40 -30.22
N PRO A 258 -48.90 12.72 -30.46
CA PRO A 258 -50.04 13.41 -31.10
C PRO A 258 -50.11 13.13 -32.61
N ALA A 259 -51.28 12.75 -33.13
CA ALA A 259 -51.47 12.51 -34.56
C ALA A 259 -51.76 13.78 -35.38
N THR A 260 -52.30 14.82 -34.73
CA THR A 260 -52.67 16.09 -35.35
C THR A 260 -51.93 17.25 -34.69
N SER A 261 -51.85 18.38 -35.39
CA SER A 261 -51.27 19.62 -34.88
C SER A 261 -52.20 20.77 -35.24
N ASP A 262 -52.29 21.77 -34.37
CA ASP A 262 -53.24 22.89 -34.48
C ASP A 262 -52.55 24.27 -34.52
N GLY A 263 -51.23 24.31 -34.36
CA GLY A 263 -50.44 25.53 -34.20
C GLY A 263 -49.87 26.09 -35.52
N PHE A 264 -50.72 26.46 -36.47
CA PHE A 264 -50.26 26.98 -37.77
C PHE A 264 -50.65 28.45 -37.99
N PRO A 265 -49.82 29.24 -38.70
CA PRO A 265 -50.26 30.52 -39.22
C PRO A 265 -51.33 30.32 -40.31
N GLU A 266 -52.60 30.48 -39.96
CA GLU A 266 -53.75 30.22 -40.85
C GLU A 266 -53.66 30.99 -42.17
N ASP A 267 -53.12 32.20 -42.14
CA ASP A 267 -52.92 33.00 -43.36
C ASP A 267 -51.90 32.36 -44.30
N TYR A 268 -50.83 31.76 -43.76
CA TYR A 268 -49.83 31.06 -44.56
C TYR A 268 -50.38 29.75 -45.11
N LEU A 269 -51.10 28.98 -44.29
CA LEU A 269 -51.74 27.74 -44.70
C LEU A 269 -52.70 27.97 -45.88
N LYS A 270 -53.53 29.02 -45.82
CA LYS A 270 -54.44 29.39 -46.93
C LYS A 270 -53.68 29.72 -48.22
N ARG A 271 -52.56 30.45 -48.12
CA ARG A 271 -51.73 30.77 -49.30
C ARG A 271 -51.08 29.52 -49.90
N VAL A 272 -50.55 28.63 -49.06
CA VAL A 272 -49.97 27.36 -49.51
C VAL A 272 -51.03 26.53 -50.21
N LYS A 273 -52.21 26.36 -49.58
CA LYS A 273 -53.34 25.66 -50.18
C LYS A 273 -53.68 26.19 -51.57
N GLU A 274 -53.89 27.50 -51.70
CA GLU A 274 -54.29 28.12 -52.97
C GLU A 274 -53.27 27.86 -54.09
N VAL A 275 -51.98 28.05 -53.80
CA VAL A 275 -50.92 27.85 -54.80
C VAL A 275 -50.73 26.37 -55.15
N HIS A 276 -50.95 25.45 -54.21
CA HIS A 276 -50.92 24.01 -54.48
C HIS A 276 -52.07 23.57 -55.39
N GLU A 277 -53.29 24.05 -55.14
CA GLU A 277 -54.49 23.63 -55.88
C GLU A 277 -54.58 24.32 -57.25
N HIS A 278 -54.55 25.66 -57.27
CA HIS A 278 -54.90 26.49 -58.42
C HIS A 278 -53.70 27.19 -59.06
N GLY A 279 -52.53 27.13 -58.42
CA GLY A 279 -51.34 27.85 -58.86
C GLY A 279 -51.31 29.31 -58.37
N GLY A 280 -50.25 30.02 -58.76
CA GLY A 280 -49.96 31.36 -58.25
C GLY A 280 -48.48 31.69 -58.41
N TYR A 281 -48.12 32.96 -58.29
CA TYR A 281 -46.73 33.44 -58.39
C TYR A 281 -45.99 32.99 -59.67
N GLY A 282 -46.71 32.79 -60.78
CA GLY A 282 -46.16 32.31 -62.05
C GLY A 282 -46.13 30.79 -62.22
N SER A 283 -46.58 30.02 -61.21
CA SER A 283 -46.78 28.57 -61.29
C SER A 283 -48.23 28.20 -61.60
N ALA A 284 -48.43 27.08 -62.31
CA ALA A 284 -49.76 26.50 -62.55
C ALA A 284 -50.29 25.68 -61.36
N GLY A 285 -49.50 25.53 -60.28
CA GLY A 285 -49.82 24.64 -59.17
C GLY A 285 -49.76 23.18 -59.57
N TYR A 286 -50.36 22.32 -58.76
CA TYR A 286 -50.40 20.88 -59.00
C TYR A 286 -51.78 20.36 -59.47
N GLY A 287 -52.83 21.20 -59.42
CA GLY A 287 -54.15 20.85 -59.96
C GLY A 287 -54.87 19.71 -59.21
N TYR A 288 -54.60 19.53 -57.92
CA TYR A 288 -55.29 18.57 -57.05
C TYR A 288 -56.04 19.28 -55.92
N CYS A 289 -56.88 18.54 -55.20
CA CYS A 289 -57.57 19.04 -54.00
C CYS A 289 -56.69 18.85 -52.76
N TRP A 290 -56.19 19.94 -52.19
CA TRP A 290 -55.32 19.97 -51.02
C TRP A 290 -56.15 19.80 -49.75
N LYS A 291 -55.81 18.78 -48.96
CA LYS A 291 -56.51 18.41 -47.73
C LYS A 291 -55.75 18.94 -46.50
N ARG A 292 -56.48 19.58 -45.60
CA ARG A 292 -55.92 20.02 -44.31
C ARG A 292 -55.63 18.84 -43.39
#